data_AF-A0A382LBB0-F1
#
_entry.id   AF-A0A382LBB0-F1
#
_cell.length_a   1.000
_cell.length_b   1.000
_cell.length_c   1.000
_cell.angle_alpha   90.00
_cell.angle_beta   90.00
_cell.angle_gamma   90.00
#
_symmetry.space_group_name_H-M   'P 1'
#
loop_
_entity.id
_entity.type
_entity.pdbx_description
1 polymer ?
#
loop_
_entity_poly.entity_id
_entity_poly.type
_entity_poly.pdbx_seq_one_letter_code
_entity_poly.pdbx_strand_id
1 'polypeptide(L)'
;MSNNTSEEKGINMKRRELLKGLATVPIFGLFLVNLWKKIRRDALKKANLLSDLVQEKSAPTIISGLSDSRHLNIGIIGYGGRGSHLIRGAGFATKGWTDIVSENARNNKLDKQFKTFMTQENLNCSLVGVCDLFDVRANQGIDAS
;
A
#
# COMPACT_ATOMS: atom_id res chain seq x y z
N MET A 1 -4.91 74.88 -28.02
CA MET A 1 -6.10 74.30 -28.67
C MET A 1 -5.93 72.78 -28.69
N SER A 2 -7.00 72.04 -28.39
CA SER A 2 -7.10 70.56 -28.25
C SER A 2 -6.75 70.02 -26.86
N ASN A 3 -7.68 69.97 -25.90
CA ASN A 3 -8.86 69.10 -25.72
C ASN A 3 -8.54 67.65 -25.31
N ASN A 4 -8.86 67.38 -24.04
CA ASN A 4 -9.76 66.33 -23.56
C ASN A 4 -9.34 64.85 -23.48
N THR A 5 -9.81 64.28 -22.37
CA THR A 5 -10.26 62.90 -22.12
C THR A 5 -9.25 61.78 -21.92
N SER A 6 -8.84 61.57 -20.66
CA SER A 6 -8.56 60.20 -20.17
C SER A 6 -8.42 60.12 -18.65
N GLU A 7 -9.46 60.43 -17.87
CA GLU A 7 -9.48 60.15 -16.41
C GLU A 7 -10.67 59.32 -15.90
N GLU A 8 -11.53 58.77 -16.77
CA GLU A 8 -12.70 57.97 -16.31
C GLU A 8 -12.61 56.44 -16.53
N LYS A 9 -11.47 55.88 -16.98
CA LYS A 9 -11.36 54.43 -17.23
C LYS A 9 -11.02 53.57 -16.00
N GLY A 10 -10.40 54.14 -14.95
CA GLY A 10 -9.86 53.37 -13.82
C GLY A 10 -10.86 52.91 -12.75
N ILE A 11 -11.97 53.65 -12.55
CA ILE A 11 -12.95 53.37 -11.48
C ILE A 11 -14.05 52.38 -11.96
N ASN A 12 -14.40 52.44 -13.25
CA ASN A 12 -15.43 51.59 -13.86
C ASN A 12 -14.95 50.12 -14.00
N MET A 13 -13.67 49.91 -14.34
CA MET A 13 -13.05 48.57 -14.40
C MET A 13 -13.08 47.84 -13.04
N LYS A 14 -12.78 48.55 -11.94
CA LYS A 14 -12.78 47.97 -10.58
C LYS A 14 -14.16 47.49 -10.13
N ARG A 15 -15.24 48.22 -10.44
CA ARG A 15 -16.61 47.81 -10.10
C ARG A 15 -17.02 46.54 -10.86
N ARG A 16 -16.68 46.45 -12.14
CA ARG A 16 -16.97 45.28 -12.99
C ARG A 16 -16.19 44.04 -12.56
N GLU A 17 -14.94 44.19 -12.13
CA GLU A 17 -14.14 43.09 -11.59
C GLU A 17 -14.67 42.60 -10.23
N LEU A 18 -15.12 43.51 -9.38
CA LEU A 18 -15.75 43.16 -8.09
C LEU A 18 -17.11 42.46 -8.28
N LEU A 19 -17.90 42.90 -9.26
CA LEU A 19 -19.13 42.22 -9.70
C LEU A 19 -18.88 40.82 -10.27
N LYS A 20 -17.81 40.64 -11.05
CA LYS A 20 -17.38 39.32 -11.55
C LYS A 20 -16.91 38.40 -10.43
N GLY A 21 -16.21 38.94 -9.43
CA GLY A 21 -15.83 38.19 -8.23
C GLY A 21 -17.04 37.81 -7.38
N LEU A 22 -18.02 38.69 -7.24
CA LEU A 22 -19.24 38.41 -6.48
C LEU A 22 -20.11 37.33 -7.16
N ALA A 23 -20.07 37.24 -8.49
CA ALA A 23 -20.77 36.20 -9.25
C ALA A 23 -20.26 34.78 -8.98
N THR A 24 -19.01 34.61 -8.52
CA THR A 24 -18.43 33.29 -8.19
C THR A 24 -18.61 32.90 -6.72
N VAL A 25 -18.96 33.85 -5.84
CA VAL A 25 -19.18 33.62 -4.40
C VAL A 25 -20.23 32.54 -4.11
N PRO A 26 -21.39 32.47 -4.80
CA PRO A 26 -22.38 31.43 -4.54
C PRO A 26 -21.84 30.01 -4.83
N ILE A 27 -21.11 29.87 -5.93
CA ILE A 27 -20.52 28.58 -6.36
C ILE A 27 -19.42 28.16 -5.38
N PHE A 28 -18.56 29.10 -4.97
CA PHE A 28 -17.51 28.84 -4.00
C PHE A 28 -18.08 28.52 -2.61
N GLY A 29 -19.18 29.16 -2.20
CA GLY A 29 -19.90 28.85 -0.98
C GLY A 29 -20.45 27.42 -0.97
N LEU A 30 -21.12 27.00 -2.06
CA LEU A 30 -21.58 25.61 -2.21
C LEU A 30 -20.42 24.61 -2.18
N PHE A 31 -19.29 24.94 -2.80
CA PHE A 31 -18.09 24.12 -2.75
C PHE A 31 -17.57 23.95 -1.31
N LEU A 32 -17.42 25.04 -0.55
CA LEU A 32 -16.94 25.00 0.83
C LEU A 32 -17.87 24.20 1.75
N VAL A 33 -19.18 24.33 1.61
CA VAL A 33 -20.15 23.53 2.37
C VAL A 33 -20.00 22.03 2.08
N ASN A 34 -19.85 21.66 0.82
CA ASN A 34 -19.66 20.26 0.43
C ASN A 34 -18.30 19.71 0.88
N LEU A 35 -17.25 20.52 0.81
CA LEU A 35 -15.93 20.17 1.31
C LEU A 35 -15.97 19.92 2.82
N TRP A 36 -16.65 20.78 3.59
CA TRP A 36 -16.77 20.60 5.03
C TRP A 36 -17.61 19.36 5.40
N LYS A 37 -18.70 19.10 4.66
CA LYS A 37 -19.46 17.85 4.79
C LYS A 37 -18.59 16.62 4.49
N LYS A 38 -17.76 16.65 3.45
CA LYS A 38 -16.84 15.55 3.11
C LYS A 38 -15.81 15.30 4.21
N ILE A 39 -15.14 16.36 4.68
CA ILE A 39 -14.13 16.26 5.75
C ILE A 39 -14.74 15.65 7.02
N ARG A 40 -15.94 16.10 7.42
CA ARG A 40 -16.66 15.53 8.57
C ARG A 40 -16.98 14.05 8.39
N ARG A 41 -17.45 13.64 7.20
CA ARG A 41 -17.75 12.23 6.92
C ARG A 41 -16.49 11.36 6.92
N ASP A 42 -15.39 11.86 6.37
CA ASP A 42 -14.12 11.13 6.33
C ASP A 42 -13.52 10.98 7.74
N ALA A 43 -13.64 12.00 8.60
CA ALA A 43 -13.24 11.92 10.00
C ALA A 43 -14.04 10.86 10.78
N LEU A 44 -15.36 10.81 10.60
CA LEU A 44 -16.21 9.80 11.23
C LEU A 44 -15.90 8.38 10.76
N LYS A 45 -15.70 8.18 9.45
CA LYS A 45 -15.30 6.87 8.91
C LYS A 45 -13.98 6.40 9.48
N LYS A 46 -12.99 7.29 9.55
CA LYS A 46 -11.69 6.99 10.16
C LYS A 46 -11.82 6.66 11.64
N ALA A 47 -12.63 7.41 12.39
CA ALA A 47 -12.87 7.12 13.80
C ALA A 47 -13.51 5.74 14.02
N ASN A 48 -14.51 5.38 13.21
CA ASN A 48 -15.17 4.06 13.30
C ASN A 48 -14.24 2.90 12.91
N LEU A 49 -13.40 3.09 11.88
CA LEU A 49 -12.39 2.09 11.51
C LEU A 49 -11.35 1.96 12.64
N LEU A 50 -10.88 3.08 13.16
CA LEU A 50 -9.87 3.07 14.22
C LEU A 50 -10.41 2.54 15.54
N SER A 51 -11.69 2.75 15.89
CA SER A 51 -12.27 2.15 17.10
C SER A 51 -12.30 0.63 17.03
N ASP A 52 -12.49 0.06 15.84
CA ASP A 52 -12.44 -1.39 15.60
C ASP A 52 -11.00 -1.93 15.64
N LEU A 53 -10.03 -1.15 15.14
CA LEU A 53 -8.62 -1.52 15.16
C LEU A 53 -7.91 -1.29 16.51
N VAL A 54 -8.49 -0.47 17.39
CA VAL A 54 -7.95 -0.12 18.73
C VAL A 54 -8.47 -1.04 19.83
N GLN A 55 -9.39 -1.96 19.52
CA GLN A 55 -9.78 -3.02 20.45
C GLN A 55 -8.57 -3.94 20.71
N GLU A 56 -7.96 -3.71 21.88
CA GLU A 56 -6.93 -4.51 22.54
C GLU A 56 -5.76 -4.95 21.65
N LYS A 57 -4.81 -4.03 21.50
CA LYS A 57 -3.44 -4.37 21.09
C LYS A 57 -2.70 -5.06 22.25
N SER A 58 -3.20 -6.20 22.75
CA SER A 58 -2.31 -7.15 23.41
C SER A 58 -1.34 -7.61 22.33
N ALA A 59 -0.06 -7.28 22.45
CA ALA A 59 0.93 -7.84 21.54
C ALA A 59 0.72 -9.36 21.51
N PRO A 60 0.63 -10.00 20.33
CA PRO A 60 0.48 -11.45 20.29
C PRO A 60 1.60 -12.04 21.12
N THR A 61 1.26 -12.98 22.01
CA THR A 61 2.28 -13.69 22.79
C THR A 61 3.29 -14.26 21.80
N ILE A 62 4.50 -13.68 21.82
CA ILE A 62 5.60 -14.16 20.99
C ILE A 62 5.99 -15.50 21.60
N ILE A 63 5.54 -16.59 20.96
CA ILE A 63 5.94 -17.94 21.36
C ILE A 63 7.36 -18.10 20.84
N SER A 64 8.35 -17.73 21.66
CA SER A 64 9.76 -17.88 21.32
C SER A 64 10.13 -19.36 21.37
N GLY A 65 10.47 -19.94 20.21
CA GLY A 65 10.85 -21.34 20.09
C GLY A 65 9.65 -22.23 19.84
N LEU A 66 9.24 -22.34 18.59
CA LEU A 66 8.36 -23.42 18.13
C LEU A 66 9.07 -24.74 18.46
N SER A 67 8.53 -25.46 19.45
CA SER A 67 8.90 -26.85 19.71
C SER A 67 8.73 -27.67 18.43
N ASP A 68 9.55 -28.71 18.26
CA ASP A 68 9.52 -29.76 17.21
C ASP A 68 8.19 -30.57 17.23
N SER A 69 7.11 -29.81 17.16
CA SER A 69 5.72 -30.20 17.23
C SER A 69 5.21 -30.40 15.83
N ARG A 70 4.09 -31.11 15.68
CA ARG A 70 3.50 -31.43 14.37
C ARG A 70 3.49 -30.21 13.44
N HIS A 71 4.21 -30.31 12.33
CA HIS A 71 4.28 -29.27 11.31
C HIS A 71 2.87 -28.94 10.78
N LEU A 72 2.61 -27.65 10.57
CA LEU A 72 1.44 -27.22 9.82
C LEU A 72 1.68 -27.50 8.33
N ASN A 73 0.96 -28.50 7.81
CA ASN A 73 1.00 -28.82 6.39
C ASN A 73 0.20 -27.79 5.60
N ILE A 74 0.87 -27.05 4.73
CA ILE A 74 0.27 -26.02 3.87
C ILE A 74 0.40 -26.40 2.40
N GLY A 75 -0.54 -25.94 1.59
CA GLY A 75 -0.50 -26.09 0.13
C GLY A 75 -0.89 -24.78 -0.54
N ILE A 76 -0.42 -24.57 -1.77
CA ILE A 76 -0.71 -23.37 -2.56
C ILE A 76 -1.44 -23.75 -3.84
N ILE A 77 -2.50 -22.99 -4.16
CA ILE A 77 -3.20 -23.06 -5.44
C ILE A 77 -2.95 -21.72 -6.15
N GLY A 78 -2.22 -21.79 -7.27
CA GLY A 78 -1.75 -20.63 -8.02
C GLY A 78 -0.39 -20.12 -7.54
N TYR A 79 0.69 -20.65 -8.11
CA TYR A 79 2.06 -20.17 -7.93
C TYR A 79 2.39 -19.02 -8.92
N GLY A 80 1.50 -18.03 -8.98
CA GLY A 80 1.71 -16.81 -9.74
C GLY A 80 2.58 -15.81 -8.99
N GLY A 81 2.57 -14.54 -9.43
CA GLY A 81 3.33 -13.47 -8.77
C GLY A 81 3.05 -13.37 -7.27
N ARG A 82 1.77 -13.35 -6.86
CA ARG A 82 1.41 -13.31 -5.43
C ARG A 82 1.65 -14.63 -4.70
N GLY A 83 1.44 -15.76 -5.38
CA GLY A 83 1.66 -17.09 -4.81
C GLY A 83 3.11 -17.27 -4.37
N SER A 84 4.07 -16.89 -5.22
CA SER A 84 5.49 -16.96 -4.87
C SER A 84 5.87 -16.05 -3.71
N HIS A 85 5.27 -14.86 -3.60
CA HIS A 85 5.48 -13.98 -2.45
C HIS A 85 4.94 -14.58 -1.14
N LEU A 86 3.77 -15.22 -1.16
CA LEU A 86 3.17 -15.85 0.02
C LEU A 86 4.00 -17.05 0.48
N ILE A 87 4.40 -17.92 -0.45
CA ILE A 87 5.20 -19.11 -0.16
C ILE A 87 6.59 -18.71 0.36
N ARG A 88 7.19 -17.66 -0.19
CA ARG A 88 8.43 -17.07 0.35
C ARG A 88 8.25 -16.45 1.73
N GLY A 89 7.09 -15.86 2.00
CA GLY A 89 6.74 -15.40 3.34
C GLY A 89 6.63 -16.55 4.36
N ALA A 90 6.24 -17.74 3.90
CA ALA A 90 6.18 -18.95 4.69
C ALA A 90 7.55 -19.66 4.85
N GLY A 91 8.62 -19.13 4.26
CA GLY A 91 9.98 -19.68 4.37
C GLY A 91 10.44 -20.54 3.19
N PHE A 92 9.63 -20.65 2.13
CA PHE A 92 9.89 -21.50 0.96
C PHE A 92 10.21 -20.64 -0.26
N ALA A 93 11.40 -20.78 -0.84
CA ALA A 93 11.80 -20.00 -2.01
C ALA A 93 12.44 -20.88 -3.07
N THR A 94 12.24 -20.52 -4.34
CA THR A 94 12.87 -21.23 -5.46
C THR A 94 14.38 -21.03 -5.46
N LYS A 95 15.11 -22.03 -5.95
CA LYS A 95 16.58 -21.97 -6.07
C LYS A 95 17.02 -20.78 -6.92
N GLY A 96 16.34 -20.58 -8.05
CA GLY A 96 16.62 -19.46 -8.94
C GLY A 96 16.44 -18.10 -8.25
N TRP A 97 15.43 -17.95 -7.36
CA TRP A 97 15.27 -16.72 -6.61
C TRP A 97 16.38 -16.55 -5.57
N THR A 98 16.71 -17.61 -4.81
CA THR A 98 17.75 -17.55 -3.77
C THR A 98 19.12 -17.24 -4.35
N ASP A 99 19.46 -17.78 -5.53
CA ASP A 99 20.73 -17.52 -6.21
C ASP A 99 20.84 -16.06 -6.63
N ILE A 100 19.79 -15.51 -7.24
CA ILE A 100 19.73 -14.10 -7.67
C ILE A 100 19.90 -13.17 -6.48
N VAL A 101 19.16 -13.39 -5.38
CA VAL A 101 19.25 -12.47 -4.23
C VAL A 101 20.55 -12.63 -3.46
N SER A 102 21.14 -13.82 -3.45
CA SER A 102 22.48 -14.08 -2.88
C SER A 102 23.56 -13.33 -3.66
N GLU A 103 23.50 -13.40 -5.00
CA GLU A 103 24.41 -12.65 -5.87
C GLU A 103 24.22 -11.13 -5.71
N ASN A 104 22.98 -10.65 -5.69
CA ASN A 104 22.69 -9.23 -5.47
C ASN A 104 23.23 -8.73 -4.12
N ALA A 105 23.12 -9.53 -3.06
CA ALA A 105 23.67 -9.18 -1.76
C ALA A 105 25.21 -9.13 -1.75
N ARG A 106 25.89 -9.92 -2.61
CA ARG A 106 27.35 -9.85 -2.80
C ARG A 106 27.76 -8.60 -3.59
N ASN A 107 27.02 -8.31 -4.66
CA ASN A 107 27.30 -7.16 -5.54
C ASN A 107 26.94 -5.83 -4.88
N ASN A 108 25.90 -5.81 -4.04
CA ASN A 108 25.42 -4.62 -3.36
C ASN A 108 25.14 -4.89 -1.88
N LYS A 109 25.99 -4.35 -1.00
CA LYS A 109 25.85 -4.47 0.46
C LYS A 109 24.56 -3.83 1.01
N LEU A 110 23.91 -2.93 0.26
CA LEU A 110 22.63 -2.34 0.63
C LEU A 110 21.44 -3.26 0.33
N ASP A 111 21.61 -4.27 -0.53
CA ASP A 111 20.57 -5.27 -0.73
C ASP A 111 20.47 -6.18 0.50
N LYS A 112 19.32 -6.14 1.17
CA LYS A 112 19.05 -6.91 2.39
C LYS A 112 18.09 -8.07 2.16
N GLN A 113 17.62 -8.31 0.93
CA GLN A 113 16.59 -9.31 0.67
C GLN A 113 17.04 -10.71 1.10
N PHE A 114 18.24 -11.12 0.68
CA PHE A 114 18.80 -12.42 1.05
C PHE A 114 18.99 -12.56 2.56
N LYS A 115 19.60 -11.56 3.21
CA LYS A 115 19.75 -11.56 4.67
C LYS A 115 18.40 -11.69 5.38
N THR A 116 17.41 -10.90 4.95
CA THR A 116 16.06 -10.89 5.56
C THR A 116 15.40 -12.26 5.45
N PHE A 117 15.49 -12.91 4.29
CA PHE A 117 14.96 -14.25 4.07
C PHE A 117 15.67 -15.29 4.95
N MET A 118 17.00 -15.30 4.97
CA MET A 118 17.79 -16.26 5.77
C MET A 118 17.64 -16.09 7.29
N THR A 119 17.22 -14.91 7.75
CA THR A 119 16.96 -14.64 9.17
C THR A 119 15.50 -14.84 9.58
N GLN A 120 14.65 -15.34 8.69
CA GLN A 120 13.26 -15.68 9.05
C GLN A 120 13.24 -16.75 10.14
N GLU A 121 12.33 -16.58 11.10
CA GLU A 121 12.10 -17.61 12.12
C GLU A 121 11.44 -18.83 11.48
N ASN A 122 11.73 -20.01 12.04
CA ASN A 122 11.05 -21.23 11.60
C ASN A 122 9.57 -21.18 12.05
N LEU A 123 8.66 -21.15 11.08
CA LEU A 123 7.21 -21.11 11.30
C LEU A 123 6.59 -22.48 11.62
N ASN A 124 7.39 -23.55 11.70
CA ASN A 124 6.94 -24.93 11.91
C ASN A 124 5.83 -25.34 10.90
N CYS A 125 6.07 -25.03 9.64
CA CYS A 125 5.17 -25.40 8.54
C CYS A 125 5.93 -26.19 7.48
N SER A 126 5.18 -26.94 6.68
CA SER A 126 5.71 -27.75 5.58
C SER A 126 4.85 -27.53 4.35
N LEU A 127 5.46 -27.17 3.23
CA LEU A 127 4.77 -27.04 1.95
C LEU A 127 4.60 -28.43 1.34
N VAL A 128 3.38 -28.97 1.37
CA VAL A 128 3.09 -30.35 0.97
C VAL A 128 2.42 -30.47 -0.41
N GLY A 129 2.00 -29.35 -1.00
CA GLY A 129 1.27 -29.40 -2.26
C GLY A 129 1.30 -28.08 -3.02
N VAL A 130 1.48 -28.19 -4.33
CA VAL A 130 1.44 -27.07 -5.28
C VAL A 130 0.49 -27.46 -6.41
N CYS A 131 -0.49 -26.59 -6.67
CA CYS A 131 -1.40 -26.71 -7.80
C CYS A 131 -1.36 -25.41 -8.61
N ASP A 132 -1.17 -25.50 -9.92
CA ASP A 132 -1.29 -24.36 -10.84
C ASP A 132 -1.83 -24.86 -12.18
N LEU A 133 -2.45 -23.97 -12.96
CA LEU A 133 -2.91 -24.26 -14.31
C LEU A 133 -1.73 -24.41 -15.29
N PHE A 134 -0.63 -23.71 -15.02
CA PHE A 134 0.55 -23.70 -15.88
C PHE A 134 1.67 -24.56 -15.28
N ASP A 135 2.14 -25.55 -16.04
CA ASP A 135 3.21 -26.47 -15.60
C ASP A 135 4.48 -25.72 -15.17
N VAL A 136 4.83 -24.65 -15.88
CA VAL A 136 5.99 -23.82 -15.51
C VAL A 136 5.84 -23.23 -14.11
N ARG A 137 4.63 -22.82 -13.72
CA ARG A 137 4.36 -22.26 -12.39
C ARG A 137 4.26 -23.35 -11.33
N ALA A 138 3.62 -24.48 -11.65
CA ALA A 138 3.58 -25.63 -10.77
C ALA A 138 5.01 -26.12 -10.45
N ASN A 139 5.87 -26.26 -11.46
CA ASN A 139 7.28 -26.64 -11.30
C ASN A 139 8.07 -25.61 -10.48
N GLN A 140 7.79 -24.31 -10.65
CA GLN A 140 8.39 -23.28 -9.79
C GLN A 140 7.95 -23.42 -8.33
N GLY A 141 6.69 -23.76 -8.06
CA GLY A 141 6.26 -24.01 -6.69
C GLY A 141 6.89 -25.27 -6.09
N ILE A 142 7.06 -26.33 -6.91
CA ILE A 142 7.74 -27.56 -6.49
C ILE A 142 9.23 -27.30 -6.22
N ASP A 143 9.88 -26.43 -7.00
CA ASP A 143 11.27 -26.01 -6.73
C ASP A 143 11.40 -25.20 -5.43
N ALA A 144 10.30 -24.61 -4.94
CA ALA A 144 10.27 -23.89 -3.68
C ALA A 144 9.96 -24.78 -2.45
N SER A 145 9.35 -25.96 -2.65
CA SER A 145 8.92 -26.86 -1.56
C SER A 145 10.05 -27.68 -0.95
#